data_AF-A0A845YER0-F1
#
_entry.id   AF-A0A845YER0-F1
#
_cell.length_a   1.000
_cell.length_b   1.000
_cell.length_c   1.000
_cell.angle_alpha   90.00
_cell.angle_beta   90.00
_cell.angle_gamma   90.00
#
_symmetry.space_group_name_H-M   'P 1'
#
loop_
_entity.id
_entity.type
_entity.pdbx_description
1 polymer ?
#
loop_
_entity_poly.entity_id
_entity_poly.type
_entity_poly.pdbx_seq_one_letter_code
_entity_poly.pdbx_strand_id
1 'polypeptide(L)'
;MLHGYPQRHADYRATIPDGYNSQVLFDNERGQYLVRDMGWSDDKYLHATPIHLSLIGEKIWIETRTYSIGFHLSFTIESNLWSDCLRYQQS
;
A
#
# COMPACT_ATOMS: atom_id res chain seq x y z
N MET A 1 5.41 -14.82 1.85
CA MET A 1 4.95 -14.01 2.99
C MET A 1 4.97 -12.55 2.56
N LEU A 2 3.86 -11.82 2.67
CA LEU A 2 3.66 -10.50 2.03
C LEU A 2 4.37 -9.31 2.70
N HIS A 3 5.10 -9.56 3.79
CA HIS A 3 5.66 -8.49 4.65
C HIS A 3 6.68 -7.59 3.94
N GLY A 4 7.39 -8.11 2.93
CA GLY A 4 8.48 -7.38 2.29
C GLY A 4 8.08 -6.16 1.46
N TYR A 5 6.87 -6.14 0.89
CA TYR A 5 6.45 -5.04 0.00
C TYR A 5 6.01 -3.77 0.77
N PRO A 6 5.09 -3.85 1.76
CA PRO A 6 4.74 -2.70 2.58
C PRO A 6 5.94 -2.09 3.32
N GLN A 7 6.86 -2.94 3.80
CA GLN A 7 8.08 -2.46 4.48
C GLN A 7 8.99 -1.68 3.53
N ARG A 8 9.22 -2.18 2.31
CA ARG A 8 10.07 -1.50 1.32
C ARG A 8 9.55 -0.11 0.96
N HIS A 9 8.23 0.06 0.87
CA HIS A 9 7.62 1.37 0.65
C HIS A 9 7.95 2.32 1.80
N ALA A 10 7.76 1.87 3.05
CA ALA A 10 8.06 2.69 4.23
C ALA A 10 9.55 3.06 4.30
N ASP A 11 10.45 2.12 4.01
CA ASP A 11 11.90 2.36 4.00
C ASP A 11 12.28 3.40 2.94
N TYR A 12 11.72 3.30 1.73
CA TYR A 12 11.92 4.31 0.69
C TYR A 12 11.37 5.67 1.10
N ARG A 13 10.14 5.71 1.66
CA ARG A 13 9.50 6.94 2.09
C ARG A 13 10.32 7.68 3.15
N ALA A 14 10.94 6.94 4.07
CA ALA A 14 11.80 7.46 5.12
C ALA A 14 13.08 8.14 4.59
N THR A 15 13.45 7.90 3.32
CA THR A 15 14.58 8.60 2.68
C THR A 15 14.24 10.01 2.18
N ILE A 16 12.94 10.36 2.14
CA ILE A 16 12.47 11.66 1.68
C ILE A 16 12.46 12.61 2.89
N PRO A 17 13.23 13.72 2.86
CA PRO A 17 13.34 14.64 4.00
C PRO A 17 12.16 15.62 4.03
N ASP A 18 10.95 15.10 4.21
CA ASP A 18 9.74 15.88 4.47
C ASP A 18 9.14 15.52 5.85
N GLY A 19 8.05 16.19 6.22
CA GLY A 19 7.42 15.97 7.53
C GLY A 19 6.42 14.81 7.58
N TYR A 20 6.42 13.94 6.58
CA TYR A 20 5.51 12.80 6.50
C TYR A 20 6.22 11.49 6.86
N ASN A 21 5.49 10.58 7.52
CA ASN A 21 6.01 9.28 7.93
C ASN A 21 5.09 8.16 7.49
N SER A 22 5.66 7.00 7.14
CA SER A 22 4.89 5.79 6.87
C SER A 22 4.72 4.95 8.14
N GLN A 23 3.49 4.49 8.38
CA GLN A 23 3.16 3.45 9.34
C GLN A 23 2.79 2.17 8.61
N VAL A 24 3.49 1.09 8.89
CA VAL A 24 3.20 -0.23 8.35
C VAL A 24 2.37 -1.02 9.35
N LEU A 25 1.26 -1.59 8.90
CA LEU A 25 0.42 -2.46 9.72
C LEU A 25 0.31 -3.84 9.06
N PHE A 26 0.59 -4.86 9.86
CA PHE A 26 0.45 -6.25 9.50
C PHE A 26 -0.54 -6.92 10.46
N ASP A 27 -1.69 -7.32 9.93
CA ASP A 27 -2.65 -8.17 10.63
C ASP A 27 -2.67 -9.52 9.92
N ASN A 28 -1.79 -10.40 10.37
CA ASN A 28 -1.66 -11.74 9.80
C ASN A 28 -2.88 -12.62 10.11
N GLU A 29 -3.58 -12.37 11.22
CA GLU A 29 -4.77 -13.13 11.62
C GLU A 29 -5.93 -12.91 10.64
N ARG A 30 -6.08 -11.66 10.17
CA ARG A 30 -7.14 -11.27 9.22
C ARG A 30 -6.66 -11.09 7.79
N GLY A 31 -5.38 -11.37 7.54
CA GLY A 31 -4.75 -11.24 6.23
C GLY A 31 -4.72 -9.80 5.70
N GLN A 32 -4.61 -8.79 6.57
CA GLN A 32 -4.59 -7.38 6.17
C GLN A 32 -3.19 -6.81 6.25
N TYR A 33 -2.78 -6.11 5.20
CA TYR A 33 -1.45 -5.49 5.11
C TYR A 33 -1.61 -4.09 4.53
N LEU A 34 -1.22 -3.05 5.27
CA LEU A 34 -1.38 -1.69 4.79
C LEU A 34 -0.21 -0.78 5.20
N VAL A 35 -0.01 0.25 4.39
CA VAL A 35 0.86 1.38 4.70
C VAL A 35 0.01 2.63 4.79
N ARG A 36 0.21 3.42 5.84
CA ARG A 36 -0.38 4.75 6.01
C ARG A 36 0.70 5.81 6.04
N ASP A 37 0.62 6.76 5.14
CA ASP A 37 1.46 7.94 5.15
C ASP A 37 0.74 9.06 5.87
N MET A 38 1.37 9.61 6.91
CA MET A 38 0.79 10.68 7.69
C MET A 38 1.83 11.65 8.28
N GLY A 39 1.43 12.91 8.41
CA GLY A 39 2.27 13.93 9.02
C GLY A 39 1.97 15.32 8.48
N TRP A 40 2.75 16.28 8.94
CA TRP A 40 2.67 17.67 8.53
C TRP A 40 3.94 18.05 7.81
N SER A 41 3.83 18.58 6.59
CA SER A 41 4.92 19.29 5.93
C SER A 41 4.45 20.73 5.72
N ASP A 42 5.09 21.67 6.41
CA ASP A 42 4.67 23.07 6.47
C ASP A 42 3.19 23.20 6.92
N ASP A 43 2.34 23.77 6.09
CA ASP A 43 0.89 23.96 6.32
C ASP A 43 0.02 22.84 5.72
N LYS A 44 0.64 21.78 5.18
CA LYS A 44 -0.05 20.67 4.53
C LYS A 44 -0.03 19.42 5.40
N TYR A 45 -1.23 18.90 5.68
CA TYR A 45 -1.39 17.62 6.32
C TYR A 45 -1.63 16.52 5.28
N LEU A 46 -0.85 15.45 5.37
CA LEU A 46 -1.07 14.22 4.61
C LEU A 46 -1.70 13.16 5.51
N HIS A 47 -2.69 12.46 4.98
CA HIS A 47 -3.25 11.24 5.59
C HIS A 47 -3.74 10.31 4.48
N ALA A 48 -2.82 9.52 3.95
CA ALA A 48 -3.04 8.64 2.80
C ALA A 48 -2.80 7.17 3.17
N THR A 49 -3.42 6.26 2.43
CA THR A 49 -3.19 4.82 2.52
C THR A 49 -2.66 4.33 1.18
N PRO A 50 -1.39 4.55 0.85
CA PRO A 50 -0.83 4.23 -0.48
C PRO A 50 -0.86 2.74 -0.81
N ILE A 51 -0.83 1.87 0.21
CA ILE A 51 -0.91 0.42 0.06
C ILE A 51 -1.96 -0.11 1.02
N HIS A 52 -2.94 -0.84 0.50
CA HIS A 52 -3.88 -1.63 1.30
C HIS A 52 -4.14 -2.94 0.55
N LEU A 53 -3.72 -4.04 1.17
CA LEU A 53 -3.82 -5.38 0.62
C LEU A 53 -4.61 -6.28 1.57
N SER A 54 -5.46 -7.10 0.98
CA SER A 54 -6.27 -8.12 1.63
C SER A 54 -5.90 -9.50 1.08
N LEU A 55 -5.59 -10.46 1.95
CA LEU A 55 -5.46 -11.87 1.60
C LEU A 55 -6.77 -12.58 1.93
N ILE A 56 -7.55 -12.93 0.92
CA ILE A 56 -8.84 -13.61 1.08
C ILE A 56 -8.74 -14.95 0.35
N GLY A 57 -8.75 -16.04 1.13
CA GLY A 57 -8.38 -17.36 0.64
C GLY A 57 -6.91 -17.37 0.18
N GLU A 58 -6.67 -17.78 -1.05
CA GLU A 58 -5.33 -17.84 -1.66
C GLU A 58 -5.04 -16.64 -2.59
N LYS A 59 -5.90 -15.62 -2.56
CA LYS A 59 -5.83 -14.46 -3.48
C LYS A 59 -5.54 -13.17 -2.76
N ILE A 60 -4.80 -12.30 -3.44
CA ILE A 60 -4.47 -10.97 -2.95
C ILE A 60 -5.34 -9.95 -3.66
N TRP A 61 -5.93 -9.08 -2.86
CA TRP A 61 -6.82 -8.03 -3.26
C TRP A 61 -6.14 -6.70 -2.97
N ILE A 62 -6.11 -5.82 -3.99
CA ILE A 62 -5.59 -4.47 -3.83
C ILE A 62 -6.77 -3.55 -3.58
N GLU A 63 -6.77 -2.91 -2.43
CA GLU A 63 -7.79 -1.95 -2.03
C GLU A 63 -7.33 -0.54 -2.41
N THR A 64 -8.02 0.06 -3.37
CA THR A 64 -7.83 1.47 -3.73
C THR A 64 -8.85 2.32 -3.01
N ARG A 65 -8.41 3.44 -2.40
CA ARG A 65 -9.32 4.52 -2.04
C ARG A 65 -9.61 5.38 -3.26
N THR A 66 -10.82 5.31 -3.80
CA THR A 66 -11.28 6.25 -4.83
C THR A 66 -12.37 7.16 -4.27
N TYR A 67 -12.20 8.48 -4.40
CA TYR A 67 -13.26 9.46 -4.09
C TYR A 67 -14.32 9.58 -5.20
N SER A 68 -14.19 8.83 -6.29
CA SER A 68 -15.17 8.76 -7.38
C SER A 68 -14.95 7.48 -8.19
N ILE A 69 -15.93 6.58 -8.18
CA ILE A 69 -16.00 5.28 -8.87
C ILE A 69 -14.92 4.25 -8.48
N GLY A 70 -15.34 3.24 -7.70
CA GLY A 70 -14.47 2.15 -7.24
C GLY A 70 -14.10 1.21 -8.38
N PHE A 71 -12.81 1.10 -8.68
CA PHE A 71 -12.25 0.01 -9.48
C PHE A 71 -11.60 -0.99 -8.53
N HIS A 72 -11.90 -2.27 -8.74
CA HIS A 72 -11.40 -3.38 -7.94
C HIS A 72 -10.56 -4.29 -8.82
N LEU A 73 -9.30 -4.51 -8.42
CA LEU A 73 -8.40 -5.42 -9.11
C LEU A 73 -8.05 -6.58 -8.18
N SER A 74 -8.29 -7.80 -8.67
CA SER A 74 -7.92 -9.04 -8.01
C SER A 74 -6.85 -9.75 -8.83
N PHE A 75 -5.74 -10.13 -8.20
CA PHE A 75 -4.68 -10.89 -8.87
C PHE A 75 -4.35 -12.15 -8.06
N THR A 76 -4.06 -13.25 -8.75
CA THR A 76 -3.32 -14.37 -8.16
C THR A 76 -1.84 -14.02 -8.29
N ILE A 77 -1.14 -13.77 -7.18
CA ILE A 77 0.29 -13.46 -7.24
C ILE A 77 1.08 -14.76 -7.44
N GLU A 78 1.44 -15.04 -8.68
CA GLU A 78 2.66 -15.77 -8.96
C GLU A 78 3.85 -14.83 -8.73
N SER A 79 4.98 -15.35 -8.24
CA SER A 79 6.11 -14.59 -7.67
C SER A 79 6.70 -13.46 -8.54
N ASN A 80 6.33 -13.35 -9.82
CA ASN A 80 6.89 -12.40 -10.79
C ASN A 80 5.93 -11.26 -11.22
N LEU A 81 4.70 -11.17 -10.70
CA LEU A 81 3.69 -10.19 -11.15
C LEU A 81 3.71 -8.83 -10.40
N TRP A 82 4.63 -8.64 -9.47
CA TRP A 82 4.75 -7.39 -8.70
C TRP A 82 5.04 -6.15 -9.56
N SER A 83 5.76 -6.34 -10.66
CA SER A 83 6.06 -5.28 -11.65
C SER A 83 4.81 -4.78 -12.38
N ASP A 84 3.78 -5.61 -12.53
CA ASP A 84 2.57 -5.24 -13.28
C ASP A 84 1.60 -4.42 -12.42
N CYS A 85 1.53 -4.68 -11.11
CA CYS A 85 0.78 -3.85 -10.16
C CYS A 85 1.31 -2.41 -10.09
N LEU A 86 2.64 -2.24 -10.14
CA LEU A 86 3.30 -0.92 -10.16
C LEU A 86 3.06 -0.12 -11.45
N ARG A 87 2.82 -0.79 -12.58
CA ARG A 87 2.49 -0.13 -13.84
C ARG A 87 1.09 0.45 -13.84
N TYR A 88 0.12 -0.23 -13.21
CA TYR A 88 -1.26 0.23 -13.15
C TYR A 88 -1.47 1.45 -12.24
N GLN A 89 -0.69 1.59 -11.16
CA GLN A 89 -0.80 2.75 -10.27
C GLN A 89 -0.12 4.03 -10.79
N GLN A 90 0.61 3.96 -11.92
CA GLN A 90 1.33 5.09 -12.52
C GLN A 90 0.72 5.57 -13.86
N SER A 91 -0.42 5.02 -14.28
CA SER A 91 -1.19 5.41 -15.48
C SER A 91 -2.51 6.07 -15.10
#